data_AF-A0A2D8F9Y7-F1
#
_entry.id   AF-A0A2D8F9Y7-F1
#
_cell.length_a   1.000
_cell.length_b   1.000
_cell.length_c   1.000
_cell.angle_alpha   90.00
_cell.angle_beta   90.00
_cell.angle_gamma   90.00
#
_symmetry.space_group_name_H-M   'P 1'
#
loop_
_entity.id
_entity.type
_entity.pdbx_description
1 polymer ?
#
loop_
_entity_poly.entity_id
_entity_poly.type
_entity_poly.pdbx_seq_one_letter_code
_entity_poly.pdbx_strand_id
1 'polypeptide(L)'
;TWTAPPEDIGPVRFQLVGNAVDGNGAPNANDAWNVLSFMISEPGSTVDDDVNDRDLRTISVGDYESLFVAEEDPEAIEAAEQAKLAESFFENGNVYYWATLSIFIVGAVVQGEFYERRFGGGPKHLDRRLAVPQGIRRGLLAAGLGLGFAWAVDSNQPWGYALLLGMLTLWAAYGVYRTIVQARADAVTKDLV
;
A
#
# COMPACT_ATOMS: atom_id res chain seq x y z
N THR A 1 -39.92 -7.53 -43.14
CA THR A 1 -40.99 -6.60 -42.72
C THR A 1 -41.26 -6.82 -41.26
N TRP A 2 -41.29 -5.75 -40.45
CA TRP A 2 -41.59 -5.83 -39.02
C TRP A 2 -43.04 -5.41 -38.76
N THR A 3 -43.69 -6.03 -37.79
CA THR A 3 -45.06 -5.71 -37.35
C THR A 3 -45.01 -5.43 -35.85
N ALA A 4 -45.63 -4.32 -35.45
CA ALA A 4 -45.68 -3.94 -34.04
C ALA A 4 -46.47 -4.97 -33.21
N PRO A 5 -46.05 -5.25 -31.96
CA PRO A 5 -46.82 -6.08 -31.03
C PRO A 5 -48.21 -5.48 -30.76
N PRO A 6 -49.23 -6.32 -30.47
CA PRO A 6 -50.60 -5.85 -30.20
C PRO A 6 -50.77 -5.21 -28.82
N GLU A 7 -49.79 -5.35 -27.93
CA GLU A 7 -49.77 -4.84 -26.56
C GLU A 7 -48.37 -4.28 -26.22
N ASP A 8 -48.28 -3.43 -25.21
CA ASP A 8 -47.00 -2.89 -24.75
C ASP A 8 -46.17 -3.98 -24.07
N ILE A 9 -44.99 -4.26 -24.63
CA ILE A 9 -44.07 -5.30 -24.16
C ILE A 9 -42.78 -4.72 -23.59
N GLY A 10 -42.73 -3.40 -23.38
CA GLY A 10 -41.51 -2.72 -22.99
C GLY A 10 -40.66 -2.27 -24.19
N PRO A 11 -39.45 -1.74 -23.94
CA PRO A 11 -38.59 -1.20 -24.98
C PRO A 11 -38.09 -2.28 -25.94
N VAL A 12 -38.30 -2.07 -27.24
CA VAL A 12 -37.88 -2.98 -28.31
C VAL A 12 -36.58 -2.49 -28.94
N ARG A 13 -35.54 -3.33 -28.94
CA ARG A 13 -34.25 -3.01 -29.57
C ARG A 13 -34.15 -3.58 -30.96
N PHE A 14 -33.65 -2.77 -31.88
CA PHE A 14 -33.34 -3.13 -33.26
C PHE A 14 -31.84 -2.96 -33.49
N GLN A 15 -31.29 -3.88 -34.27
CA GLN A 15 -29.92 -3.81 -34.74
C GLN A 15 -29.94 -4.09 -36.24
N LEU A 16 -29.50 -3.11 -37.01
CA LEU A 16 -29.28 -3.22 -38.44
C LEU A 16 -27.78 -3.37 -38.67
N VAL A 17 -27.41 -4.43 -39.36
CA VAL A 17 -26.02 -4.68 -39.75
C VAL A 17 -25.93 -4.57 -41.26
N GLY A 18 -25.19 -3.58 -41.73
CA GLY A 18 -24.91 -3.33 -43.13
C GLY A 18 -23.49 -3.77 -43.48
N ASN A 19 -23.36 -4.61 -44.51
CA ASN A 19 -22.07 -4.98 -45.05
C ASN A 19 -21.73 -4.09 -46.25
N ALA A 20 -20.63 -3.33 -46.17
CA ALA A 20 -20.14 -2.51 -47.27
C ALA A 20 -19.19 -3.36 -48.13
N VAL A 21 -19.74 -3.97 -49.18
CA VAL A 21 -19.02 -4.86 -50.10
C VAL A 21 -17.96 -4.07 -50.87
N ASP A 22 -16.74 -4.60 -50.90
CA ASP A 22 -15.56 -4.01 -51.55
C ASP A 22 -15.58 -4.03 -53.10
N GLY A 23 -16.75 -3.95 -53.73
CA GLY A 23 -16.91 -3.97 -55.19
C GLY A 23 -16.84 -5.36 -55.82
N ASN A 24 -16.54 -6.42 -55.05
CA ASN A 24 -16.51 -7.81 -55.53
C ASN A 24 -17.88 -8.50 -55.60
N GLY A 25 -18.97 -7.77 -55.31
CA GLY A 25 -20.35 -8.24 -55.45
C GLY A 25 -20.79 -9.35 -54.50
N ALA A 26 -19.92 -9.82 -53.59
CA ALA A 26 -20.20 -10.87 -52.62
C ALA A 26 -19.65 -10.51 -51.22
N PRO A 27 -20.43 -10.76 -50.14
CA PRO A 27 -19.97 -10.58 -48.77
C PRO A 27 -18.73 -11.42 -48.46
N ASN A 28 -17.67 -10.81 -47.96
CA ASN A 28 -16.44 -11.50 -47.58
C ASN A 28 -15.76 -10.88 -46.34
N ALA A 29 -14.66 -11.50 -45.88
CA ALA A 29 -13.98 -11.12 -44.64
C ALA A 29 -13.23 -9.79 -44.71
N ASN A 30 -13.07 -9.20 -45.90
CA ASN A 30 -12.39 -7.92 -46.10
C ASN A 30 -13.37 -6.73 -46.16
N ASP A 31 -14.67 -6.98 -46.09
CA ASP A 31 -15.68 -5.92 -46.16
C ASP A 31 -15.75 -5.11 -44.86
N ALA A 32 -16.10 -3.83 -44.98
CA ALA A 32 -16.35 -2.98 -43.82
C ALA A 32 -17.80 -3.16 -43.33
N TRP A 33 -17.99 -3.28 -42.02
CA TRP A 33 -19.29 -3.52 -41.41
C TRP A 33 -19.77 -2.27 -40.66
N ASN A 34 -20.99 -1.85 -40.95
CA ASN A 34 -21.68 -0.79 -40.22
C ASN A 34 -22.80 -1.39 -39.38
N VAL A 35 -22.88 -0.98 -38.12
CA VAL A 35 -23.94 -1.42 -37.20
C VAL A 35 -24.72 -0.20 -36.74
N LEU A 36 -26.02 -0.18 -37.04
CA LEU A 36 -26.97 0.80 -36.52
C LEU A 36 -27.86 0.12 -35.48
N SER A 37 -27.73 0.53 -34.22
CA SER A 37 -28.58 0.06 -33.13
C SER A 37 -29.54 1.16 -32.71
N PHE A 38 -30.83 0.86 -32.64
CA PHE A 38 -31.84 1.80 -32.14
C PHE A 38 -32.88 1.09 -31.27
N MET A 39 -33.61 1.86 -30.47
CA MET A 39 -34.64 1.36 -29.58
C MET A 39 -35.94 2.12 -29.80
N ILE A 40 -37.05 1.39 -29.77
CA ILE A 40 -38.39 1.96 -29.64
C ILE A 40 -38.78 1.84 -28.18
N SER A 41 -38.93 2.97 -27.50
CA SER A 41 -39.34 3.03 -26.09
C SER A 41 -40.84 2.77 -25.92
N GLU A 42 -41.25 2.51 -24.67
CA GLU A 42 -42.65 2.30 -24.28
C GLU A 42 -43.53 3.52 -24.64
N PRO A 43 -44.81 3.33 -25.00
CA PRO A 43 -45.74 4.42 -25.27
C PRO A 43 -45.80 5.42 -24.10
N GLY A 44 -45.54 6.70 -24.39
CA GLY A 44 -45.59 7.78 -23.38
C GLY A 44 -44.33 7.92 -22.50
N SER A 45 -43.30 7.10 -22.71
CA SER A 45 -42.01 7.20 -21.99
C SER A 45 -41.07 8.27 -22.56
N THR A 46 -41.37 8.80 -23.74
CA THR A 46 -40.59 9.83 -24.42
C THR A 46 -41.32 11.16 -24.40
N VAL A 47 -40.61 12.24 -24.10
CA VAL A 47 -41.09 13.61 -24.33
C VAL A 47 -40.98 13.88 -25.84
N ASP A 48 -42.01 14.43 -26.46
CA ASP A 48 -41.91 14.85 -27.86
C ASP A 48 -41.03 16.11 -27.88
N ASP A 49 -39.80 15.97 -28.37
CA ASP A 49 -38.95 17.11 -28.65
C ASP A 49 -39.65 18.01 -29.69
N ASP A 50 -39.61 19.32 -29.50
CA ASP A 50 -40.16 20.28 -30.47
C ASP A 50 -39.61 19.99 -31.88
N VAL A 51 -40.39 20.30 -32.93
CA VAL A 51 -40.02 20.03 -34.33
C VAL A 51 -38.64 20.61 -34.66
N ASN A 52 -38.28 21.72 -34.02
CA ASN A 52 -36.97 22.36 -34.14
C ASN A 52 -35.81 21.54 -33.51
N ASP A 53 -36.04 20.80 -32.43
CA ASP A 53 -35.01 19.97 -31.78
C ASP A 53 -34.76 18.65 -32.54
N ARG A 54 -35.76 18.14 -33.25
CA ARG A 54 -35.62 16.95 -34.11
C ARG A 54 -34.65 17.20 -35.26
N ASP A 55 -34.69 18.40 -35.84
CA ASP A 55 -33.77 18.84 -36.90
C ASP A 55 -32.35 19.11 -36.38
N LEU A 56 -32.17 19.30 -35.06
CA LEU A 56 -30.88 19.49 -34.40
C LEU A 56 -30.22 18.17 -33.96
N ARG A 57 -30.87 17.02 -34.18
CA ARG A 57 -30.30 15.70 -33.87
C ARG A 57 -29.07 15.43 -34.75
N THR A 58 -27.93 15.85 -34.22
CA THR A 58 -26.64 15.67 -34.87
C THR A 58 -26.14 14.28 -34.56
N ILE A 59 -26.01 13.44 -35.59
CA ILE A 59 -25.21 12.23 -35.50
C ILE A 59 -23.77 12.72 -35.52
N SER A 60 -23.09 12.64 -34.38
CA SER A 60 -21.67 12.99 -34.28
C SER A 60 -20.88 12.02 -35.17
N VAL A 61 -20.34 12.52 -36.28
CA VAL A 61 -19.46 11.77 -37.17
C VAL A 61 -18.05 12.34 -37.02
N GLY A 62 -17.12 11.51 -36.59
CA GLY A 62 -15.73 11.86 -36.31
C GLY A 62 -14.89 10.59 -36.16
N ASP A 63 -13.57 10.72 -36.21
CA ASP A 63 -12.67 9.59 -36.00
C ASP A 63 -12.77 9.08 -34.56
N TYR A 64 -12.50 7.78 -34.37
CA TYR A 64 -12.64 7.10 -33.08
C TYR A 64 -11.92 7.83 -31.94
N GLU A 65 -10.76 8.42 -32.23
CA GLU A 65 -9.98 9.25 -31.31
C GLU A 65 -10.77 10.46 -30.78
N SER A 66 -11.46 11.21 -31.64
CA SER A 66 -12.18 12.41 -31.20
C SER A 66 -13.53 12.11 -30.54
N LEU A 67 -14.14 10.95 -30.83
CA LEU A 67 -15.44 10.58 -30.31
C LEU A 67 -15.40 9.75 -29.03
N PHE A 68 -14.29 9.06 -28.74
CA PHE A 68 -14.23 8.08 -27.64
C PHE A 68 -12.95 8.11 -26.81
N VAL A 69 -11.90 8.81 -27.23
CA VAL A 69 -10.69 8.98 -26.41
C VAL A 69 -10.89 10.23 -25.57
N ALA A 70 -11.28 10.04 -24.31
CA ALA A 70 -11.14 11.09 -23.31
C ALA A 70 -9.65 11.31 -23.09
N GLU A 71 -9.09 12.41 -23.63
CA GLU A 71 -7.77 12.87 -23.23
C GLU A 71 -7.81 13.13 -21.72
N GLU A 72 -7.10 12.30 -20.96
CA GLU A 72 -6.95 12.50 -19.52
C GLU A 72 -6.34 13.88 -19.29
N ASP A 73 -6.95 14.66 -18.39
CA ASP A 73 -6.50 16.00 -18.05
C ASP A 73 -5.00 15.96 -17.67
N PRO A 74 -4.12 16.69 -18.39
CA PRO A 74 -2.69 16.67 -18.12
C PRO A 74 -2.36 17.03 -16.68
N GLU A 75 -3.17 17.89 -16.03
CA GLU A 75 -2.99 18.23 -14.61
C GLU A 75 -3.27 17.02 -13.69
N ALA A 76 -4.25 16.19 -14.04
CA ALA A 76 -4.60 14.99 -13.29
C ALA A 76 -3.52 13.89 -13.41
N ILE A 77 -2.93 13.75 -14.61
CA ILE A 77 -1.80 12.82 -14.84
C ILE A 77 -0.59 13.26 -14.03
N GLU A 78 -0.21 14.55 -14.10
CA GLU A 78 0.91 15.09 -13.34
C GLU A 78 0.68 14.97 -11.82
N ALA A 79 -0.54 15.22 -11.34
CA ALA A 79 -0.88 15.04 -9.94
C ALA A 79 -0.73 13.58 -9.48
N ALA A 80 -1.13 12.61 -10.32
CA ALA A 80 -0.97 11.19 -10.02
C ALA A 80 0.52 10.78 -9.99
N GLU A 81 1.33 11.30 -10.91
CA GLU A 81 2.78 11.08 -10.90
C GLU A 81 3.44 11.68 -9.65
N GLN A 82 3.07 12.91 -9.28
CA GLN A 82 3.58 13.56 -8.06
C GLN A 82 3.19 12.79 -6.80
N ALA A 83 1.97 12.25 -6.73
CA ALA A 83 1.53 11.44 -5.60
C ALA A 83 2.38 10.16 -5.46
N LYS A 84 2.62 9.45 -6.56
CA LYS A 84 3.47 8.25 -6.58
C LYS A 84 4.92 8.58 -6.20
N LEU A 85 5.44 9.70 -6.68
CA LEU A 85 6.77 10.16 -6.34
C LEU A 85 6.88 10.49 -4.84
N ALA A 86 5.89 11.19 -4.29
CA ALA A 86 5.83 11.53 -2.87
C ALA A 86 5.77 10.29 -1.98
N GLU A 87 4.97 9.28 -2.35
CA GLU A 87 4.89 8.01 -1.65
C GLU A 87 6.25 7.28 -1.64
N SER A 88 6.89 7.17 -2.80
CA SER A 88 8.23 6.58 -2.91
C SER A 88 9.28 7.31 -2.07
N PHE A 89 9.27 8.65 -2.06
CA PHE A 89 10.19 9.42 -1.21
C PHE A 89 9.92 9.19 0.28
N PHE A 90 8.65 9.10 0.68
CA PHE A 90 8.28 8.86 2.07
C PHE A 90 8.68 7.46 2.55
N GLU A 91 8.42 6.44 1.75
CA GLU A 91 8.79 5.05 2.07
C GLU A 91 10.32 4.89 2.18
N ASN A 92 11.06 5.33 1.17
CA ASN A 92 12.52 5.26 1.17
C ASN A 92 13.12 6.11 2.29
N GLY A 93 12.59 7.31 2.49
CA GLY A 93 12.99 8.21 3.58
C GLY A 93 12.86 7.56 4.95
N ASN A 94 11.75 6.86 5.20
CA ASN A 94 11.54 6.12 6.45
C ASN A 94 12.56 4.99 6.61
N VAL A 95 12.83 4.21 5.56
CA VAL A 95 13.83 3.13 5.61
C VAL A 95 15.20 3.69 6.03
N TYR A 96 15.66 4.75 5.37
CA TYR A 96 16.96 5.35 5.68
C TYR A 96 17.00 5.99 7.08
N TYR A 97 15.94 6.71 7.46
CA TYR A 97 15.84 7.36 8.76
C TYR A 97 15.93 6.34 9.90
N TRP A 98 15.08 5.31 9.88
CA TRP A 98 15.01 4.32 10.96
C TRP A 98 16.23 3.40 11.00
N ALA A 99 16.79 3.02 9.85
CA ALA A 99 18.03 2.24 9.82
C ALA A 99 19.21 3.04 10.41
N THR A 100 19.36 4.31 10.01
CA THR A 100 20.43 5.18 10.50
C THR A 100 20.28 5.46 12.00
N LEU A 101 19.06 5.74 12.46
CA LEU A 101 18.77 5.91 13.89
C LEU A 101 19.14 4.64 14.69
N SER A 102 18.81 3.46 14.16
CA SER A 102 19.15 2.18 14.81
C SER A 102 20.66 2.01 14.95
N ILE A 103 21.43 2.36 13.91
CA ILE A 103 22.89 2.35 13.93
C ILE A 103 23.42 3.31 15.01
N PHE A 104 22.88 4.52 15.11
CA PHE A 104 23.30 5.47 16.15
C PHE A 104 23.01 4.97 17.57
N ILE A 105 21.84 4.35 17.79
CA ILE A 105 21.49 3.79 19.10
C ILE A 105 22.48 2.67 19.48
N VAL A 106 22.75 1.74 18.57
CA VAL A 106 23.72 0.66 18.80
C VAL A 106 25.12 1.22 19.04
N GLY A 107 25.55 2.20 18.24
CA GLY A 107 26.83 2.89 18.41
C GLY A 107 26.95 3.56 19.78
N ALA A 108 25.90 4.25 20.24
CA ALA A 108 25.87 4.88 21.55
C ALA A 108 25.97 3.86 22.70
N VAL A 109 25.32 2.69 22.57
CA VAL A 109 25.44 1.60 23.55
C VAL A 109 26.87 1.06 23.61
N VAL A 110 27.48 0.78 22.45
CA VAL A 110 28.87 0.29 22.36
C VAL A 110 29.85 1.32 22.92
N GLN A 111 29.67 2.60 22.57
CA GLN A 111 30.46 3.69 23.11
C GLN A 111 30.32 3.75 24.63
N GLY A 112 29.10 3.71 25.17
CA GLY A 112 28.84 3.71 26.61
C GLY A 112 29.57 2.58 27.36
N GLU A 113 29.51 1.35 26.84
CA GLU A 113 30.24 0.20 27.39
C GLU A 113 31.75 0.40 27.38
N PHE A 114 32.29 0.94 26.27
CA PHE A 114 33.71 1.25 26.18
C PHE A 114 34.13 2.28 27.24
N TYR A 115 33.36 3.37 27.39
CA TYR A 115 33.66 4.41 28.36
C TYR A 115 33.57 3.91 29.81
N GLU A 116 32.57 3.09 30.15
CA GLU A 116 32.44 2.54 31.50
C GLU A 116 33.61 1.61 31.87
N ARG A 117 34.04 0.77 30.93
CA ARG A 117 35.19 -0.14 31.13
C ARG A 117 36.53 0.60 31.18
N ARG A 118 36.70 1.63 30.34
CA ARG A 118 37.98 2.34 30.19
C ARG A 118 38.17 3.43 31.24
N PHE A 119 37.10 4.14 31.61
CA PHE A 119 37.17 5.34 32.46
C PHE A 119 36.20 5.30 33.66
N GLY A 120 35.13 4.50 33.60
CA GLY A 120 34.08 4.48 34.62
C GLY A 120 34.35 3.59 35.84
N GLY A 121 35.50 2.90 35.89
CA GLY A 121 35.84 1.99 36.99
C GLY A 121 35.11 0.65 36.94
N GLY A 122 34.42 0.35 35.83
CA GLY A 122 33.66 -0.89 35.65
C GLY A 122 32.19 -0.79 36.09
N PRO A 123 31.45 -1.90 35.94
CA PRO A 123 30.03 -1.95 36.20
C PRO A 123 29.74 -1.90 37.71
N LYS A 124 28.70 -1.14 38.09
CA LYS A 124 28.25 -1.05 39.49
C LYS A 124 27.81 -2.41 40.04
N HIS A 125 28.16 -2.70 41.29
CA HIS A 125 27.73 -3.92 41.96
C HIS A 125 26.20 -3.97 42.11
N LEU A 126 25.63 -5.15 41.91
CA LEU A 126 24.23 -5.42 42.21
C LEU A 126 24.13 -6.70 43.02
N ASP A 127 23.52 -6.60 44.21
CA ASP A 127 23.32 -7.73 45.09
C ASP A 127 22.58 -8.87 44.40
N ARG A 128 23.11 -10.09 44.53
CA ARG A 128 22.55 -11.29 43.87
C ARG A 128 21.10 -11.58 44.29
N ARG A 129 20.74 -11.21 45.52
CA ARG A 129 19.37 -11.35 46.03
C ARG A 129 18.37 -10.51 45.23
N LEU A 130 18.81 -9.38 44.69
CA LEU A 130 18.00 -8.52 43.83
C LEU A 130 18.20 -8.84 42.34
N ALA A 131 19.44 -9.15 41.95
CA ALA A 131 19.81 -9.42 40.57
C ALA A 131 19.13 -10.68 40.00
N VAL A 132 18.95 -11.74 40.79
CA VAL A 132 18.34 -13.00 40.31
C VAL A 132 16.86 -12.79 39.94
N PRO A 133 15.98 -12.26 40.82
CA PRO A 133 14.60 -11.97 40.45
C PRO A 133 14.48 -10.96 39.29
N GLN A 134 15.33 -9.94 39.27
CA GLN A 134 15.34 -8.94 38.19
C GLN A 134 15.79 -9.54 36.85
N GLY A 135 16.81 -10.39 36.87
CA GLY A 135 17.33 -11.11 35.72
C GLY A 135 16.29 -12.06 35.12
N ILE A 136 15.53 -12.77 35.96
CA ILE A 136 14.42 -13.63 35.52
C ILE A 136 13.35 -12.81 34.81
N ARG A 137 12.87 -11.71 35.40
CA ARG A 137 11.84 -10.86 34.79
C ARG A 137 12.30 -10.28 33.45
N ARG A 138 13.54 -9.80 33.39
CA ARG A 138 14.14 -9.29 32.15
C ARG A 138 14.35 -10.40 31.12
N GLY A 139 14.72 -11.60 31.57
CA GLY A 139 14.89 -12.78 30.72
C GLY A 139 13.58 -13.22 30.07
N LEU A 140 12.49 -13.25 30.83
CA LEU A 140 11.15 -13.54 30.30
C LEU A 140 10.71 -12.49 29.29
N LEU A 141 10.96 -11.20 29.57
CA LEU A 141 10.67 -10.12 28.63
C LEU A 141 11.50 -10.27 27.34
N ALA A 142 12.80 -10.54 27.45
CA ALA A 142 13.68 -10.76 26.31
C ALA A 142 13.26 -11.97 25.48
N ALA A 143 12.86 -13.06 26.12
CA ALA A 143 12.36 -14.26 25.45
C ALA A 143 11.02 -13.98 24.74
N GLY A 144 10.07 -13.29 25.38
CA GLY A 144 8.80 -12.93 24.78
C GLY A 144 8.96 -12.00 23.57
N LEU A 145 9.81 -10.98 23.68
CA LEU A 145 10.15 -10.09 22.56
C LEU A 145 10.88 -10.83 21.44
N GLY A 146 11.80 -11.73 21.78
CA GLY A 146 12.50 -12.57 20.80
C GLY A 146 11.56 -13.50 20.03
N LEU A 147 10.57 -14.09 20.70
CA LEU A 147 9.50 -14.85 20.03
C LEU A 147 8.65 -13.95 19.15
N GLY A 148 8.29 -12.75 19.61
CA GLY A 148 7.56 -11.76 18.80
C GLY A 148 8.34 -11.32 17.56
N PHE A 149 9.65 -11.11 17.68
CA PHE A 149 10.52 -10.81 16.56
C PHE A 149 10.61 -11.99 15.58
N ALA A 150 10.82 -13.21 16.07
CA ALA A 150 10.84 -14.40 15.23
C ALA A 150 9.52 -14.58 14.47
N TRP A 151 8.39 -14.38 15.15
CA TRP A 151 7.07 -14.39 14.53
C TRP A 151 6.91 -13.31 13.44
N ALA A 152 7.39 -12.09 13.69
CA ALA A 152 7.29 -10.99 12.74
C ALA A 152 8.09 -11.27 11.46
N VAL A 153 9.27 -11.89 11.59
CA VAL A 153 10.09 -12.32 10.45
C VAL A 153 9.41 -13.47 9.70
N ASP A 154 8.96 -14.50 10.40
CA ASP A 154 8.33 -15.69 9.81
C ASP A 154 7.01 -15.36 9.10
N SER A 155 6.24 -14.43 9.65
CA SER A 155 4.97 -13.97 9.07
C SER A 155 5.14 -12.89 8.00
N ASN A 156 6.38 -12.56 7.61
CA ASN A 156 6.72 -11.52 6.63
C ASN A 156 6.02 -10.17 6.90
N GLN A 157 6.01 -9.76 8.17
CA GLN A 157 5.44 -8.47 8.58
C GLN A 157 6.20 -7.31 7.90
N PRO A 158 5.55 -6.14 7.74
CA PRO A 158 6.23 -4.94 7.23
C PRO A 158 7.55 -4.68 7.97
N TRP A 159 8.59 -4.30 7.21
CA TRP A 159 9.96 -4.20 7.70
C TRP A 159 10.09 -3.34 8.96
N GLY A 160 9.28 -2.28 9.10
CA GLY A 160 9.29 -1.40 10.26
C GLY A 160 8.91 -2.10 11.57
N TYR A 161 7.92 -3.01 11.54
CA TYR A 161 7.54 -3.81 12.71
C TYR A 161 8.62 -4.81 13.07
N ALA A 162 9.20 -5.49 12.08
CA ALA A 162 10.30 -6.42 12.29
C ALA A 162 11.54 -5.70 12.87
N LEU A 163 11.89 -4.52 12.34
CA LEU A 163 12.98 -3.70 12.85
C LEU A 163 12.73 -3.27 14.29
N LEU A 164 11.54 -2.75 14.61
CA LEU A 164 11.18 -2.31 15.96
C LEU A 164 11.26 -3.47 16.96
N LEU A 165 10.66 -4.62 16.64
CA LEU A 165 10.68 -5.79 17.51
C LEU A 165 12.12 -6.34 17.66
N GLY A 166 12.93 -6.29 16.60
CA GLY A 166 14.35 -6.64 16.67
C GLY A 166 15.12 -5.73 17.62
N MET A 167 14.94 -4.40 17.51
CA MET A 167 15.60 -3.43 18.40
C MET A 167 15.15 -3.57 19.85
N LEU A 168 13.86 -3.80 20.11
CA LEU A 168 13.35 -4.07 21.46
C LEU A 168 13.91 -5.38 22.04
N THR A 169 14.05 -6.40 21.21
CA THR A 169 14.67 -7.68 21.60
C THR A 169 16.13 -7.48 21.98
N LEU A 170 16.90 -6.76 21.17
CA LEU A 170 18.30 -6.44 21.48
C LEU A 170 18.42 -5.62 22.76
N TRP A 171 17.55 -4.62 22.96
CA TRP A 171 17.51 -3.82 24.19
C TRP A 171 17.22 -4.68 25.42
N ALA A 172 16.22 -5.56 25.34
CA ALA A 172 15.85 -6.47 26.42
C ALA A 172 16.99 -7.45 26.74
N ALA A 173 17.59 -8.06 25.72
CA ALA A 173 18.73 -8.95 25.86
C ALA A 173 19.94 -8.24 26.46
N TYR A 174 20.22 -7.00 26.04
CA TYR A 174 21.25 -6.16 26.62
C TYR A 174 20.96 -5.87 28.11
N GLY A 175 19.71 -5.61 28.47
CA GLY A 175 19.30 -5.44 29.86
C GLY A 175 19.56 -6.68 30.75
N VAL A 176 19.38 -7.88 30.20
CA VAL A 176 19.73 -9.15 30.87
C VAL A 176 21.25 -9.27 31.04
N TYR A 177 22.00 -9.04 29.96
CA TYR A 177 23.46 -9.03 29.99
C TYR A 177 24.00 -8.08 31.06
N ARG A 178 23.49 -6.84 31.12
CA ARG A 178 23.87 -5.85 32.14
C ARG A 178 23.61 -6.34 33.56
N THR A 179 22.45 -6.95 33.82
CA THR A 179 22.15 -7.50 35.15
C THR A 179 23.14 -8.61 35.54
N ILE A 180 23.52 -9.48 34.61
CA ILE A 180 24.50 -10.54 34.87
C ILE A 180 25.88 -9.96 35.19
N VAL A 181 26.31 -8.97 34.43
CA VAL A 181 27.60 -8.30 34.63
C VAL A 181 27.64 -7.57 35.98
N GLN A 182 26.58 -6.83 36.33
CA GLN A 182 26.47 -6.14 37.62
C GLN A 182 26.44 -7.11 38.82
N ALA A 183 25.79 -8.27 38.68
CA ALA A 183 25.76 -9.31 39.70
C ALA A 183 27.11 -10.03 39.93
N ARG A 184 28.05 -9.84 39.00
CA ARG A 184 29.41 -10.40 39.05
C ARG A 184 30.46 -9.38 39.47
N ALA A 185 30.15 -8.08 39.41
CA ALA A 185 31.07 -7.05 39.86
C ALA A 185 31.35 -7.17 41.37
N ASP A 186 32.51 -6.72 41.83
CA ASP A 186 32.86 -6.72 43.25
C ASP A 186 32.15 -5.58 43.99
N ALA A 187 31.73 -5.84 45.23
CA ALA A 187 31.07 -4.84 46.06
C ALA A 187 32.06 -3.78 46.55
N VAL A 188 31.76 -2.50 46.32
CA VAL A 188 32.57 -1.37 46.82
C VAL A 188 31.84 -0.73 48.00
N THR A 189 32.58 -0.09 48.92
CA THR A 189 32.01 0.58 50.12
C THR A 189 30.91 1.60 49.83
N LYS A 190 30.88 2.18 48.63
CA LYS A 190 29.79 3.08 48.18
C LYS A 190 28.47 2.36 47.86
N ASP A 191 28.50 1.04 47.69
CA ASP A 191 27.35 0.21 47.28
C ASP A 191 26.64 -0.47 48.47
N LEU A 192 27.14 -0.28 49.71
CA LEU A 192 26.67 -0.95 50.94
C LEU A 192 25.77 -0.06 51.83
N VAL A 193 25.27 1.06 51.31
CA VAL A 193 24.39 2.01 52.04
C VAL A 193 22.94 1.86 51.58
#